data_AF-A0AAU9U9R4-F1
#
_entry.id   AF-A0AAU9U9R4-F1
#
_cell.length_a   1.000
_cell.length_b   1.000
_cell.length_c   1.000
_cell.angle_alpha   90.00
_cell.angle_beta   90.00
_cell.angle_gamma   90.00
#
_symmetry.space_group_name_H-M   'P 1'
#
loop_
_entity.id
_entity.type
_entity.pdbx_description
1 polymer ?
#
loop_
_entity_poly.entity_id
_entity_poly.type
_entity_poly.pdbx_seq_one_letter_code
_entity_poly.pdbx_strand_id
1 'polypeptide(L)'
;MIFMKTVVTMSKKLLMLRDEECEAGTYSYTTGCDVKTPEPTCADPNPKPEEGIICDYTACYCNPPTVRHPVSNKCVPLEECPK
;
A
#
# COMPACT_ATOMS: atom_id res chain seq x y z
N MET A 1 -36.74 15.47 -5.01
CA MET A 1 -35.56 14.74 -5.53
C MET A 1 -34.50 15.77 -5.88
N ILE A 2 -33.20 15.49 -5.65
CA ILE A 2 -31.98 16.15 -6.19
C ILE A 2 -30.94 16.64 -5.14
N PHE A 3 -31.29 17.08 -3.92
CA PHE A 3 -30.29 17.75 -3.05
C PHE A 3 -29.50 16.90 -2.03
N MET A 4 -29.73 15.58 -1.90
CA MET A 4 -29.00 14.73 -0.91
C MET A 4 -27.95 13.79 -1.50
N LYS A 5 -27.77 13.72 -2.83
CA LYS A 5 -26.74 12.84 -3.43
C LYS A 5 -25.36 13.50 -3.56
N THR A 6 -25.28 14.83 -3.54
CA THR A 6 -24.04 15.57 -3.82
C THR A 6 -23.12 15.72 -2.60
N VAL A 7 -23.67 15.67 -1.37
CA VAL A 7 -22.88 15.89 -0.15
C VAL A 7 -22.04 14.65 0.22
N VAL A 8 -22.56 13.45 -0.04
CA VAL A 8 -21.84 12.18 0.23
C VAL A 8 -20.67 11.97 -0.73
N THR A 9 -20.68 12.61 -1.90
CA THR A 9 -19.58 12.54 -2.88
C THR A 9 -18.43 13.51 -2.57
N MET A 10 -18.68 14.66 -1.93
CA MET A 10 -17.60 15.57 -1.50
C MET A 10 -16.93 15.14 -0.19
N SER A 11 -17.65 14.55 0.77
CA SER A 11 -17.00 14.07 2.02
C SER A 11 -16.10 12.84 1.81
N LYS A 12 -16.32 12.05 0.76
CA LYS A 12 -15.40 10.95 0.40
C LYS A 12 -14.15 11.45 -0.34
N LYS A 13 -14.22 12.65 -0.93
CA LYS A 13 -13.11 13.29 -1.66
C LYS A 13 -12.24 14.18 -0.75
N LEU A 14 -12.72 14.52 0.45
CA LEU A 14 -12.03 15.38 1.41
C LEU A 14 -11.15 14.62 2.43
N LEU A 15 -11.24 13.28 2.48
CA LEU A 15 -10.31 12.41 3.22
C LEU A 15 -9.05 12.05 2.41
N MET A 16 -8.92 12.53 1.18
CA MET A 16 -7.80 12.25 0.25
C MET A 16 -6.83 13.43 0.16
N LEU A 17 -6.48 14.05 1.30
CA LEU A 17 -5.56 15.20 1.32
C LEU A 17 -4.62 15.12 2.53
N ARG A 18 -3.78 14.08 2.55
CA ARG A 18 -2.42 14.02 3.13
C ARG A 18 -1.98 12.57 3.16
N ASP A 19 -0.68 12.37 2.95
CA ASP A 19 0.01 11.15 2.54
C ASP A 19 -0.14 10.89 1.04
N GLU A 20 0.99 10.93 0.34
CA GLU A 20 1.13 10.74 -1.11
C GLU A 20 0.18 9.64 -1.56
N GLU A 21 -0.75 9.95 -2.48
CA GLU A 21 -1.85 9.05 -2.86
C GLU A 21 -1.29 7.76 -3.46
N CYS A 22 -1.01 6.80 -2.58
CA CYS A 22 -0.63 5.46 -2.95
C CYS A 22 -1.71 4.90 -3.89
N GLU A 23 -1.27 4.28 -4.99
CA GLU A 23 -2.17 3.78 -6.03
C GLU A 23 -3.28 2.91 -5.42
N ALA A 24 -4.47 2.92 -6.03
CA ALA A 24 -5.57 2.10 -5.55
C ALA A 24 -5.14 0.62 -5.41
N GLY A 25 -5.31 0.06 -4.21
CA GLY A 25 -4.81 -1.29 -3.88
C GLY A 25 -3.51 -1.30 -3.09
N THR A 26 -2.95 -0.13 -2.77
CA THR A 26 -1.80 0.03 -1.87
C THR A 26 -2.16 0.88 -0.65
N TYR A 27 -1.34 0.80 0.40
CA TYR A 27 -1.42 1.62 1.61
C TYR A 27 -0.07 2.27 1.89
N SER A 28 -0.08 3.43 2.55
CA SER A 28 1.14 4.10 2.99
C SER A 28 1.75 3.33 4.17
N TYR A 29 2.91 2.73 3.95
CA TYR A 29 3.75 2.17 5.00
C TYR A 29 4.79 3.21 5.40
N THR A 30 4.73 3.64 6.66
CA THR A 30 5.65 4.63 7.22
C THR A 30 6.31 4.07 8.49
N THR A 31 7.61 4.25 8.62
CA THR A 31 8.35 3.92 9.86
C THR A 31 9.12 5.15 10.35
N GLY A 32 8.82 5.57 11.58
CA GLY A 32 9.37 6.78 12.21
C GLY A 32 10.58 6.51 13.11
N CYS A 33 11.59 5.80 12.61
CA CYS A 33 12.73 5.21 13.36
C CYS A 33 12.42 3.83 13.96
N ASP A 34 12.09 2.88 13.09
CA ASP A 34 11.83 1.48 13.49
C ASP A 34 12.49 0.50 12.52
N VAL A 35 12.43 -0.80 12.84
CA VAL A 35 12.85 -1.83 11.89
C VAL A 35 11.92 -1.82 10.68
N LYS A 36 12.51 -1.82 9.49
CA LYS A 36 11.75 -1.88 8.25
C LYS A 36 11.40 -3.32 7.93
N THR A 37 10.14 -3.58 7.65
CA THR A 37 9.73 -4.81 6.96
C THR A 37 9.64 -4.50 5.47
N PRO A 38 10.36 -5.23 4.60
CA PRO A 38 10.21 -5.09 3.16
C PRO A 38 8.78 -5.36 2.69
N GLU A 39 8.41 -4.82 1.52
CA GLU A 39 7.12 -5.12 0.90
C GLU A 39 7.06 -6.62 0.49
N PRO A 40 5.96 -7.33 0.77
CA PRO A 40 5.74 -8.68 0.23
C PRO A 40 5.77 -8.71 -1.29
N THR A 41 6.56 -9.61 -1.87
CA THR A 41 6.68 -9.79 -3.32
C THR A 41 6.32 -11.21 -3.74
N CYS A 42 6.12 -11.44 -5.04
CA CYS A 42 5.97 -12.80 -5.55
C CYS A 42 7.18 -13.72 -5.26
N ALA A 43 8.38 -13.15 -5.12
CA ALA A 43 9.60 -13.92 -4.81
C ALA A 43 9.76 -14.20 -3.30
N ASP A 44 9.29 -13.25 -2.47
CA ASP A 44 9.29 -13.37 -1.02
C ASP A 44 7.95 -12.84 -0.47
N PRO A 45 6.93 -13.70 -0.32
CA PRO A 45 5.59 -13.29 0.10
C PRO A 45 5.48 -13.03 1.60
N ASN A 46 6.48 -13.41 2.39
CA ASN A 46 6.49 -13.17 3.83
C ASN A 46 7.87 -12.67 4.28
N PRO A 47 8.25 -11.45 3.86
CA PRO A 47 9.56 -10.90 4.15
C PRO A 47 9.73 -10.69 5.65
N LYS A 48 10.93 -10.95 6.13
CA LYS A 48 11.30 -10.69 7.52
C LYS A 48 11.75 -9.23 7.67
N PRO A 49 11.57 -8.62 8.85
CA PRO A 49 12.15 -7.32 9.15
C PRO A 49 13.66 -7.32 8.89
N GLU A 50 14.16 -6.24 8.29
CA GLU A 50 15.59 -6.04 8.04
C GLU A 50 16.35 -5.78 9.35
N GLU A 51 17.63 -6.12 9.37
CA GLU A 51 18.52 -5.78 10.47
C GLU A 51 18.96 -4.31 10.35
N GLY A 52 18.32 -3.44 11.14
CA GLY A 52 18.64 -2.02 11.19
C GLY A 52 17.42 -1.15 11.43
N ILE A 53 17.66 -0.01 12.08
CA ILE A 53 16.62 1.00 12.30
C ILE A 53 16.68 1.98 11.13
N ILE A 54 15.56 2.15 10.42
CA ILE A 54 15.40 3.20 9.42
C ILE A 54 14.50 4.29 9.97
N CYS A 55 14.96 5.53 9.83
CA CYS A 55 14.18 6.72 10.16
C CYS A 55 13.59 7.32 8.88
N ASP A 56 12.38 7.88 8.99
CA ASP A 56 11.69 8.62 7.93
C ASP A 56 11.47 7.84 6.62
N TYR A 57 11.26 6.52 6.72
CA TYR A 57 10.92 5.71 5.55
C TYR A 57 9.42 5.75 5.30
N THR A 58 9.04 6.13 4.08
CA THR A 58 7.66 6.15 3.60
C THR A 58 7.61 5.49 2.23
N ALA A 59 6.74 4.51 2.05
CA ALA A 59 6.53 3.83 0.78
C ALA A 59 5.09 3.31 0.63
N CYS A 60 4.66 3.07 -0.60
CA CYS A 60 3.34 2.51 -0.89
C CYS A 60 3.41 0.99 -0.99
N TYR A 61 2.86 0.28 -0.01
CA TYR A 61 2.86 -1.18 0.06
C TYR A 61 1.55 -1.78 -0.44
N CYS A 62 1.58 -2.96 -1.06
CA CYS A 62 0.40 -3.70 -1.48
C CYS A 62 -0.51 -4.06 -0.29
N ASN A 63 -1.82 -3.89 -0.46
CA ASN A 63 -2.79 -4.27 0.58
C ASN A 63 -2.75 -5.79 0.83
N PRO A 64 -2.70 -6.25 2.09
CA PRO A 64 -2.83 -7.68 2.39
C PRO A 64 -4.18 -8.23 1.88
N PRO A 65 -4.24 -9.46 1.32
CA PRO A 65 -3.19 -10.48 1.20
C PRO A 65 -2.44 -10.47 -0.15
N THR A 66 -2.36 -9.33 -0.82
CA THR A 66 -1.71 -9.22 -2.13
C THR A 66 -0.20 -8.99 -2.00
N VAL A 67 0.55 -9.38 -3.03
CA VAL A 67 2.01 -9.24 -3.12
C VAL A 67 2.38 -8.47 -4.38
N ARG A 68 3.53 -7.79 -4.37
CA ARG A 68 4.04 -7.06 -5.53
C ARG A 68 4.58 -8.03 -6.58
N HIS A 69 4.01 -7.96 -7.78
CA HIS A 69 4.49 -8.71 -8.92
C HIS A 69 5.71 -8.00 -9.54
N PRO A 70 6.89 -8.66 -9.66
CA PRO A 70 8.15 -7.98 -10.00
C PRO A 70 8.18 -7.42 -11.44
N VAL A 71 7.47 -8.07 -12.38
CA VAL A 71 7.44 -7.64 -13.79
C VAL A 71 6.41 -6.55 -14.05
N SER A 72 5.16 -6.73 -13.59
CA SER A 72 4.07 -5.80 -13.86
C SER A 72 4.02 -4.63 -12.87
N ASN A 73 4.77 -4.70 -11.75
CA ASN A 73 4.71 -3.80 -10.60
C ASN A 73 3.31 -3.64 -9.98
N LYS A 74 2.38 -4.55 -10.31
CA LYS A 74 1.03 -4.57 -9.76
C LYS A 74 0.96 -5.40 -8.50
N CYS A 75 0.05 -5.02 -7.61
CA CYS A 75 -0.35 -5.86 -6.49
C CYS A 75 -1.29 -6.95 -6.99
N VAL A 76 -0.88 -8.21 -6.82
CA VAL A 76 -1.65 -9.38 -7.27
C VAL A 76 -1.78 -10.38 -6.12
N PRO A 77 -2.81 -11.24 -6.11
CA PRO A 77 -2.84 -12.40 -5.23
C PRO A 77 -1.62 -13.30 -5.44
N LEU A 78 -1.15 -13.96 -4.38
CA LEU A 78 0.00 -14.87 -4.46
C LEU A 78 -0.19 -15.99 -5.51
N GLU A 79 -1.43 -16.38 -5.78
CA GLU A 79 -1.79 -17.38 -6.78
C GLU A 79 -1.53 -16.93 -8.23
N GLU A 80 -1.49 -15.62 -8.47
CA GLU A 80 -1.20 -15.01 -9.77
C GLU A 80 0.30 -14.74 -9.98
N CYS A 81 1.13 -15.11 -9.01
CA CYS A 81 2.57 -14.99 -9.15
C CYS A 81 3.14 -15.99 -10.16
N PRO A 82 4.17 -15.58 -10.93
CA PRO A 82 4.85 -16.47 -11.85
C PRO A 82 5.53 -17.58 -11.05
N LYS A 83 5.37 -18.83 -11.50
CA LYS A 83 6.01 -20.02 -10.92
C LYS A 83 7.41 -20.21 -11.45
#